data_AF-A0A971QDX2-F1
#
_entry.id   AF-A0A971QDX2-F1
#
_cell.length_a   1.000
_cell.length_b   1.000
_cell.length_c   1.000
_cell.angle_alpha   90.00
_cell.angle_beta   90.00
_cell.angle_gamma   90.00
#
_symmetry.space_group_name_H-M   'P 1'
#
loop_
_entity.id
_entity.type
_entity.pdbx_description
1 polymer ?
#
loop_
_entity_poly.entity_id
_entity_poly.type
_entity_poly.pdbx_seq_one_letter_code
_entity_poly.pdbx_strand_id
1 'polypeptide(L)'
;MRKLEQFGTRILVSVILGYLVAVIASIVAWLNVGMMSNFYPNQRATWQALSDIDRMIEVYRRDRKSLPQSLKEIRSINEVHHEFDSDERSNPLDAWGRPFVYSVDGNHYTVSSLGRDGRLGGVGLDCDLSNNDSWPEDARPTFRQFISQKPARGVLGTCLACGIVVFFIGMTTVDPSAIQDKASIIALVVKLVVTILGAVLASVFISAFHIPNHH
;
A
#
# COMPACT_ATOMS: atom_id res chain seq x y z
N MET A 1 41.69 27.72 -2.88
CA MET A 1 40.45 28.04 -2.13
C MET A 1 39.22 27.91 -3.02
N ARG A 2 39.06 28.71 -4.08
CA ARG A 2 37.87 28.67 -4.99
C ARG A 2 37.53 27.31 -5.61
N LYS A 3 38.52 26.49 -6.02
CA LYS A 3 38.27 25.12 -6.54
C LYS A 3 37.77 24.14 -5.46
N LEU A 4 38.23 24.30 -4.21
CA LEU A 4 37.80 23.45 -3.09
C LEU A 4 36.36 23.77 -2.69
N GLU A 5 36.01 25.05 -2.65
CA GLU A 5 34.64 25.51 -2.38
C GLU A 5 33.67 25.05 -3.47
N GLN A 6 34.05 25.17 -4.74
CA GLN A 6 33.26 24.66 -5.87
C GLN A 6 33.04 23.15 -5.77
N PHE A 7 34.07 22.38 -5.41
CA PHE A 7 33.95 20.94 -5.21
C PHE A 7 33.01 20.58 -4.04
N GLY A 8 33.10 21.31 -2.92
CA GLY A 8 32.19 21.14 -1.78
C GLY A 8 30.73 21.43 -2.13
N THR A 9 30.46 22.55 -2.83
CA THR A 9 29.12 22.89 -3.31
C THR A 9 28.56 21.82 -4.25
N ARG A 10 29.41 21.22 -5.11
CA ARG A 10 28.99 20.16 -6.02
C ARG A 10 28.52 18.91 -5.27
N ILE A 11 29.29 18.46 -4.29
CA ILE A 11 28.93 17.30 -3.46
C ILE A 11 27.61 17.59 -2.75
N LEU A 12 27.50 18.75 -2.11
CA LEU A 12 26.30 19.14 -1.38
C LEU A 12 25.05 19.09 -2.27
N VAL A 13 25.11 19.74 -3.44
CA VAL A 13 23.99 19.76 -4.40
C VAL A 13 23.65 18.36 -4.90
N SER A 14 24.66 17.54 -5.20
CA SER A 14 24.46 16.17 -5.69
C SER A 14 23.84 15.27 -4.62
N VAL A 15 24.24 15.42 -3.35
CA VAL A 15 23.65 14.68 -2.21
C VAL A 15 22.20 15.08 -2.04
N ILE A 16 21.89 16.38 -2.06
CA ILE A 16 20.52 16.88 -1.92
C ILE A 16 19.65 16.34 -3.06
N LEU A 17 20.14 16.37 -4.30
CA LEU A 17 19.42 15.85 -5.46
C LEU A 17 19.15 14.34 -5.36
N GLY A 18 20.18 13.55 -5.03
CA GLY A 18 20.03 12.11 -4.86
C GLY A 18 19.04 11.77 -3.73
N TYR A 19 19.12 12.48 -2.60
CA TYR A 19 18.20 12.34 -1.49
C TYR A 19 16.75 12.67 -1.88
N LEU A 20 16.52 13.82 -2.54
CA LEU A 20 15.19 14.23 -2.99
C LEU A 20 14.58 13.20 -3.96
N VAL A 21 15.37 12.70 -4.92
CA VAL A 21 14.90 11.67 -5.85
C VAL A 21 14.53 10.39 -5.11
N ALA A 22 15.34 9.92 -4.16
CA ALA A 22 15.03 8.73 -3.38
C ALA A 22 13.74 8.89 -2.56
N VAL A 23 13.53 10.06 -1.94
CA VAL A 23 12.30 10.37 -1.18
C VAL A 23 11.08 10.42 -2.09
N ILE A 24 11.15 11.17 -3.20
CA ILE A 24 10.04 11.28 -4.15
C ILE A 24 9.70 9.91 -4.74
N ALA A 25 10.70 9.13 -5.15
CA ALA A 25 10.49 7.78 -5.66
C ALA A 25 9.81 6.87 -4.62
N SER A 26 10.20 6.98 -3.34
CA SER A 26 9.57 6.22 -2.25
C SER A 26 8.11 6.61 -2.03
N ILE A 27 7.78 7.90 -2.13
CA ILE A 27 6.39 8.39 -2.04
C ILE A 27 5.57 7.90 -3.23
N VAL A 28 6.10 8.02 -4.46
CA VAL A 28 5.45 7.54 -5.68
C VAL A 28 5.22 6.02 -5.61
N ALA A 29 6.21 5.27 -5.12
CA ALA A 29 6.09 3.84 -4.89
C ALA A 29 4.97 3.50 -3.90
N TRP A 30 4.88 4.23 -2.78
CA TRP A 30 3.77 4.06 -1.83
C TRP A 30 2.41 4.36 -2.49
N LEU A 31 2.27 5.45 -3.24
CA LEU A 31 1.00 5.84 -3.87
C LEU A 31 0.55 4.85 -4.96
N ASN A 32 1.48 4.21 -5.68
CA ASN A 32 1.15 3.31 -6.80
C ASN A 32 1.12 1.84 -6.39
N VAL A 33 2.14 1.38 -5.67
CA VAL A 33 2.32 -0.04 -5.30
C VAL A 33 1.71 -0.34 -3.93
N GLY A 34 1.64 0.66 -3.05
CA GLY A 34 1.09 0.51 -1.71
C GLY A 34 -0.42 0.28 -1.65
N MET A 35 -1.12 0.16 -2.79
CA MET A 35 -2.51 -0.32 -2.89
C MET A 35 -2.61 -1.72 -3.51
N MET A 36 -1.50 -2.31 -3.95
CA MET A 36 -1.52 -3.64 -4.53
C MET A 36 -1.85 -4.66 -3.44
N SER A 37 -2.90 -5.46 -3.65
CA SER A 37 -3.42 -6.40 -2.66
C SER A 37 -2.39 -7.43 -2.18
N ASN A 38 -1.38 -7.74 -3.02
CA ASN A 38 -0.26 -8.61 -2.68
C ASN A 38 0.67 -8.05 -1.57
N PHE A 39 0.64 -6.74 -1.30
CA PHE A 39 1.43 -6.14 -0.21
C PHE A 39 0.79 -6.37 1.17
N TYR A 40 -0.52 -6.63 1.20
CA TYR A 40 -1.31 -6.74 2.42
C TYR A 40 -2.21 -7.98 2.36
N PRO A 41 -1.62 -9.18 2.37
CA PRO A 41 -2.35 -10.42 2.19
C PRO A 41 -3.46 -10.59 3.23
N ASN A 42 -3.22 -10.18 4.48
CA ASN A 42 -4.22 -10.28 5.54
C ASN A 42 -5.42 -9.35 5.28
N GLN A 43 -5.19 -8.09 4.90
CA GLN A 43 -6.29 -7.17 4.60
C GLN A 43 -7.15 -7.70 3.43
N ARG A 44 -6.50 -8.23 2.39
CA ARG A 44 -7.16 -8.87 1.25
C ARG A 44 -7.96 -10.12 1.68
N ALA A 45 -7.36 -11.00 2.47
CA ALA A 45 -8.03 -12.22 2.95
C ALA A 45 -9.21 -11.90 3.86
N THR A 46 -9.09 -10.89 4.74
CA THR A 46 -10.23 -10.40 5.55
C THR A 46 -11.36 -9.87 4.66
N TRP A 47 -11.04 -9.14 3.59
CA TRP A 47 -12.03 -8.66 2.63
C TRP A 47 -12.77 -9.80 1.93
N GLN A 48 -12.05 -10.84 1.49
CA GLN A 48 -12.66 -12.04 0.91
C GLN A 48 -13.55 -12.76 1.92
N ALA A 49 -13.05 -12.97 3.14
CA ALA A 49 -13.82 -13.58 4.22
C ALA A 49 -15.11 -12.81 4.56
N LEU A 50 -15.07 -11.47 4.56
CA LEU A 50 -16.28 -10.65 4.73
C LEU A 50 -17.31 -10.93 3.64
N SER A 51 -16.86 -11.00 2.37
CA SER A 51 -17.74 -11.29 1.24
C SER A 51 -18.34 -12.70 1.32
N ASP A 52 -17.57 -13.68 1.77
CA ASP A 52 -18.05 -15.06 1.96
C ASP A 52 -19.05 -15.16 3.11
N ILE A 53 -18.76 -14.53 4.25
CA ILE A 53 -19.66 -14.49 5.40
C ILE A 53 -20.98 -13.81 5.02
N ASP A 54 -20.92 -12.68 4.30
CA ASP A 54 -22.09 -11.97 3.81
C ASP A 54 -22.96 -12.89 2.92
N ARG A 55 -22.34 -13.58 1.96
CA ARG A 55 -23.03 -14.56 1.11
C ARG A 55 -23.66 -15.70 1.93
N MET A 56 -22.96 -16.20 2.94
CA MET A 56 -23.46 -17.27 3.81
C MET A 56 -24.65 -16.82 4.66
N ILE A 57 -24.66 -15.58 5.15
CA ILE A 57 -25.80 -14.99 5.86
C ILE A 57 -27.01 -14.88 4.93
N GLU A 58 -26.82 -14.45 3.67
CA GLU A 58 -27.92 -14.37 2.71
C GLU A 58 -28.51 -15.73 2.34
N VAL A 59 -27.66 -16.77 2.25
CA VAL A 59 -28.13 -18.16 2.08
C VAL A 59 -28.94 -18.59 3.31
N TYR A 60 -28.41 -18.37 4.53
CA TYR A 60 -29.11 -18.66 5.77
C TYR A 60 -30.49 -17.98 5.81
N ARG A 61 -30.53 -16.67 5.49
CA ARG A 61 -31.77 -15.88 5.47
C ARG A 61 -32.77 -16.45 4.47
N ARG A 62 -32.32 -16.87 3.29
CA ARG A 62 -33.18 -17.46 2.27
C ARG A 62 -33.85 -18.76 2.75
N ASP A 63 -33.08 -19.62 3.40
CA ASP A 63 -33.48 -20.97 3.79
C ASP A 63 -34.29 -20.99 5.09
N ARG A 64 -33.89 -20.17 6.08
CA ARG A 64 -34.51 -20.10 7.40
C ARG A 64 -35.56 -18.99 7.53
N LYS A 65 -35.65 -18.08 6.55
CA LYS A 65 -36.50 -16.88 6.57
C LYS A 65 -36.23 -15.95 7.77
N SER A 66 -35.06 -16.06 8.38
CA SER A 66 -34.61 -15.25 9.51
C SER A 66 -33.11 -14.99 9.40
N LEU A 67 -32.61 -13.94 10.05
CA LEU A 67 -31.17 -13.74 10.23
C LEU A 67 -30.62 -14.72 11.28
N PRO A 68 -29.35 -15.15 11.16
CA PRO A 68 -28.71 -15.95 12.21
C PRO A 68 -28.58 -15.12 13.49
N GLN A 69 -28.67 -15.74 14.67
CA GLN A 69 -28.44 -15.01 15.94
C GLN A 69 -26.95 -14.80 16.18
N SER A 70 -26.11 -15.66 15.60
CA SER A 70 -24.66 -15.54 15.64
C SER A 70 -24.00 -16.10 14.37
N LEU A 71 -22.78 -15.64 14.07
CA LEU A 71 -21.99 -16.15 12.94
C LEU A 71 -21.59 -17.63 13.07
N LYS A 72 -21.81 -18.27 14.22
CA LYS A 72 -21.56 -19.71 14.37
C LYS A 72 -22.57 -20.56 13.63
N GLU A 73 -23.80 -20.06 13.47
CA GLU A 73 -24.89 -20.80 12.84
C GLU A 73 -24.67 -20.97 11.34
N ILE A 74 -24.08 -19.97 10.68
CA ILE A 74 -23.81 -20.04 9.24
C ILE A 74 -22.75 -21.09 8.89
N ARG A 75 -21.84 -21.44 9.82
CA ARG A 75 -20.86 -22.52 9.64
C ARG A 75 -21.54 -23.88 9.50
N SER A 76 -22.64 -24.11 10.23
CA SER A 76 -23.38 -25.38 10.18
C SER A 76 -24.05 -25.65 8.84
N ILE A 77 -24.18 -24.63 7.98
CA ILE A 77 -24.83 -24.74 6.67
C ILE A 77 -23.84 -25.22 5.59
N ASN A 78 -22.53 -24.98 5.73
CA ASN A 78 -21.62 -25.08 4.59
C ASN A 78 -20.22 -25.62 4.95
N GLU A 79 -20.10 -26.87 5.39
CA GLU A 79 -18.84 -27.47 5.86
C GLU A 79 -17.73 -27.61 4.79
N VAL A 80 -18.02 -27.35 3.51
CA VAL A 80 -17.16 -27.81 2.40
C VAL A 80 -16.21 -26.73 1.88
N HIS A 81 -16.48 -25.43 2.04
CA HIS A 81 -15.65 -24.35 1.47
C HIS A 81 -15.67 -23.08 2.34
N HIS A 82 -14.75 -22.97 3.31
CA HIS A 82 -14.50 -21.71 4.03
C HIS A 82 -13.07 -21.24 3.78
N GLU A 83 -12.92 -20.00 3.29
CA GLU A 83 -11.61 -19.37 3.06
C GLU A 83 -11.06 -18.68 4.33
N PHE A 84 -11.78 -18.77 5.46
CA PHE A 84 -11.46 -18.11 6.74
C PHE A 84 -11.38 -19.09 7.92
N ASP A 85 -10.56 -18.75 8.91
CA ASP A 85 -10.31 -19.57 10.10
C ASP A 85 -11.41 -19.38 11.17
N SER A 86 -11.40 -20.17 12.23
CA SER A 86 -12.31 -20.05 13.36
C SER A 86 -11.61 -20.26 14.70
N ASP A 87 -12.08 -19.57 15.75
CA ASP A 87 -11.58 -19.83 17.11
C ASP A 87 -12.10 -21.16 17.69
N GLU A 88 -11.64 -21.51 18.89
CA GLU A 88 -12.08 -22.72 19.64
C GLU A 88 -13.58 -22.76 19.91
N ARG A 89 -14.25 -21.60 19.85
CA ARG A 89 -15.70 -21.47 20.05
C ARG A 89 -16.44 -21.41 18.71
N SER A 90 -15.78 -21.69 17.59
CA SER A 90 -16.31 -21.65 16.23
C SER A 90 -16.74 -20.27 15.74
N ASN A 91 -16.21 -19.18 16.32
CA ASN A 91 -16.40 -17.85 15.74
C ASN A 91 -15.47 -17.69 14.52
N PRO A 92 -15.97 -17.19 13.38
CA PRO A 92 -15.11 -16.91 12.24
C PRO A 92 -14.12 -15.79 12.57
N LEU A 93 -12.89 -15.97 12.12
CA LEU A 93 -11.78 -15.05 12.36
C LEU A 93 -11.41 -14.30 11.08
N ASP A 94 -11.03 -13.04 11.24
CA ASP A 94 -10.33 -12.29 10.22
C ASP A 94 -8.88 -12.80 10.05
N ALA A 95 -8.17 -12.30 9.04
CA ALA A 95 -6.80 -12.73 8.76
C ALA A 95 -5.76 -12.21 9.78
N TRP A 96 -6.18 -11.47 10.81
CA TRP A 96 -5.37 -11.12 11.97
C TRP A 96 -5.69 -11.99 13.18
N GLY A 97 -6.54 -13.00 13.03
CA GLY A 97 -6.93 -13.95 14.07
C GLY A 97 -7.95 -13.39 15.04
N ARG A 98 -8.70 -12.34 14.67
CA ARG A 98 -9.71 -11.71 15.53
C ARG A 98 -11.12 -12.10 15.08
N PRO A 99 -12.04 -12.40 16.00
CA PRO A 99 -13.42 -12.69 15.63
C PRO A 99 -14.08 -11.51 14.91
N PHE A 100 -14.82 -11.79 13.85
CA PHE A 100 -15.69 -10.79 13.24
C PHE A 100 -16.76 -10.33 14.23
N VAL A 101 -17.06 -9.03 14.21
CA VAL A 101 -18.15 -8.43 14.96
C VAL A 101 -19.42 -8.53 14.12
N TYR A 102 -20.47 -9.07 14.70
CA TYR A 102 -21.77 -9.22 14.06
C TYR A 102 -22.84 -8.51 14.87
N SER A 103 -23.61 -7.65 14.20
CA SER A 103 -24.75 -6.95 14.79
C SER A 103 -25.96 -7.03 13.89
N VAL A 104 -27.14 -7.15 14.49
CA VAL A 104 -28.43 -7.19 13.80
C VAL A 104 -29.28 -6.02 14.29
N ASP A 105 -29.85 -5.27 13.35
CA ASP A 105 -30.83 -4.22 13.61
C ASP A 105 -32.07 -4.44 12.74
N GLY A 106 -33.12 -5.01 13.35
CA GLY A 106 -34.32 -5.42 12.63
C GLY A 106 -34.03 -6.44 11.54
N ASN A 107 -34.20 -6.04 10.27
CA ASN A 107 -33.91 -6.89 9.11
C ASN A 107 -32.52 -6.62 8.50
N HIS A 108 -31.78 -5.65 9.03
CA HIS A 108 -30.43 -5.31 8.59
C HIS A 108 -29.40 -5.99 9.49
N TYR A 109 -28.22 -6.25 8.94
CA TYR A 109 -27.09 -6.76 9.69
C TYR A 109 -25.81 -6.06 9.25
N THR A 110 -24.82 -6.11 10.12
CA THR A 110 -23.46 -5.67 9.83
C THR A 110 -22.49 -6.71 10.32
N VAL A 111 -21.54 -7.05 9.45
CA VAL A 111 -20.37 -7.87 9.79
C VAL A 111 -19.16 -6.97 9.62
N SER A 112 -18.30 -6.88 10.63
CA SER A 112 -17.09 -6.07 10.55
C SER A 112 -15.86 -6.75 11.17
N SER A 113 -14.69 -6.45 10.61
CA SER A 113 -13.39 -6.68 11.24
C SER A 113 -12.87 -5.35 11.75
N LEU A 114 -12.26 -5.37 12.93
CA LEU A 114 -11.69 -4.19 13.59
C LEU A 114 -10.27 -3.87 13.10
N GLY A 115 -9.87 -4.43 11.96
CA GLY A 115 -8.53 -4.28 11.42
C GLY A 115 -7.42 -4.94 12.25
N ARG A 116 -6.18 -4.65 11.89
CA ARG A 116 -4.97 -5.23 12.49
C ARG A 116 -4.81 -4.91 13.97
N ASP A 117 -5.18 -3.71 14.42
CA ASP A 117 -5.07 -3.30 15.83
C ASP A 117 -6.28 -3.76 16.68
N GLY A 118 -7.37 -4.12 16.00
CA GLY A 118 -8.66 -4.56 16.52
C GLY A 118 -9.28 -3.59 17.49
N ARG A 119 -9.27 -2.32 17.12
CA ARG A 119 -9.96 -1.23 17.81
C ARG A 119 -10.85 -0.53 16.79
N LEU A 120 -11.99 -0.03 17.25
CA LEU A 120 -12.89 0.76 16.40
C LEU A 120 -12.15 1.97 15.81
N GLY A 121 -12.37 2.20 14.51
CA GLY A 121 -11.76 3.27 13.73
C GLY A 121 -10.44 2.84 13.09
N GLY A 122 -9.40 3.66 13.28
CA GLY A 122 -8.08 3.40 12.72
C GLY A 122 -7.93 3.78 11.24
N VAL A 123 -6.70 3.61 10.73
CA VAL A 123 -6.34 3.93 9.34
C VAL A 123 -5.43 2.87 8.75
N GLY A 124 -5.50 2.72 7.44
CA GLY A 124 -4.79 1.73 6.67
C GLY A 124 -5.14 0.32 7.11
N LEU A 125 -4.12 -0.44 7.54
CA LEU A 125 -4.32 -1.81 8.02
C LEU A 125 -5.08 -1.89 9.35
N ASP A 126 -5.16 -0.79 10.08
CA ASP A 126 -5.88 -0.68 11.34
C ASP A 126 -7.31 -0.17 11.13
N CYS A 127 -7.72 0.10 9.88
CA CYS A 127 -9.06 0.56 9.55
C CYS A 127 -10.08 -0.58 9.66
N ASP A 128 -11.24 -0.27 10.23
CA ASP A 128 -12.40 -1.16 10.24
C ASP A 128 -12.86 -1.50 8.81
N LEU A 129 -13.13 -2.78 8.55
CA LEU A 129 -13.73 -3.27 7.31
C LEU A 129 -15.10 -3.84 7.60
N SER A 130 -16.10 -3.57 6.74
CA SER A 130 -17.45 -4.10 6.94
C SER A 130 -18.08 -4.64 5.66
N ASN A 131 -19.15 -5.41 5.77
CA ASN A 131 -19.91 -5.84 4.59
C ASN A 131 -20.60 -4.67 3.86
N ASN A 132 -20.97 -3.60 4.58
CA ASN A 132 -21.58 -2.40 3.99
C ASN A 132 -20.56 -1.47 3.32
N ASP A 133 -19.34 -1.43 3.85
CA ASP A 133 -18.20 -0.72 3.28
C ASP A 133 -16.96 -1.59 3.41
N SER A 134 -16.69 -2.36 2.35
CA SER A 134 -15.66 -3.40 2.35
C SER A 134 -14.26 -2.86 2.02
N TRP A 135 -14.17 -1.65 1.46
CA TRP A 135 -12.89 -1.00 1.19
C TRP A 135 -12.99 0.52 1.37
N PRO A 136 -13.08 1.00 2.63
CA PRO A 136 -13.12 2.43 2.92
C PRO A 136 -11.91 3.18 2.36
N GLU A 137 -12.03 4.48 2.11
CA GLU A 137 -10.88 5.30 1.69
C GLU A 137 -9.74 5.26 2.72
N ASP A 138 -10.12 5.25 4.01
CA ASP A 138 -9.20 5.16 5.13
C ASP A 138 -8.51 3.79 5.24
N ALA A 139 -8.97 2.75 4.54
CA ALA A 139 -8.33 1.44 4.53
C ALA A 139 -7.00 1.41 3.74
N ARG A 140 -6.66 2.49 3.03
CA ARG A 140 -5.37 2.64 2.34
C ARG A 140 -4.21 2.66 3.34
N PRO A 141 -3.25 1.71 3.26
CA PRO A 141 -2.15 1.66 4.20
C PRO A 141 -1.32 2.94 4.22
N THR A 142 -1.02 3.43 5.42
CA THR A 142 -0.23 4.65 5.60
C THR A 142 1.21 4.44 5.11
N PHE A 143 1.94 5.53 4.80
CA PHE A 143 3.35 5.42 4.42
C PHE A 143 4.17 4.64 5.45
N ARG A 144 3.92 4.86 6.75
CA ARG A 144 4.58 4.13 7.84
C ARG A 144 4.27 2.62 7.80
N GLN A 145 3.01 2.25 7.56
CA GLN A 145 2.62 0.85 7.44
C GLN A 145 3.24 0.23 6.18
N PHE A 146 3.28 0.95 5.06
CA PHE A 146 3.92 0.52 3.81
C PHE A 146 5.40 0.20 4.02
N ILE A 147 6.22 1.13 4.53
CA ILE A 147 7.66 0.90 4.70
C ILE A 147 7.99 -0.21 5.72
N SER A 148 7.02 -0.58 6.56
CA SER A 148 7.16 -1.67 7.53
C SER A 148 6.95 -3.05 6.89
N GLN A 149 6.37 -3.12 5.69
CA GLN A 149 6.11 -4.39 5.02
C GLN A 149 7.37 -5.00 4.40
N LYS A 150 7.48 -6.33 4.41
CA LYS A 150 8.62 -7.04 3.80
C LYS A 150 8.78 -6.73 2.31
N PRO A 151 7.73 -6.76 1.46
CA PRO A 151 7.86 -6.43 0.04
C PRO A 151 8.33 -5.00 -0.21
N ALA A 152 7.99 -4.05 0.68
CA ALA A 152 8.39 -2.66 0.55
C ALA A 152 9.91 -2.46 0.65
N ARG A 153 10.65 -3.35 1.33
CA ARG A 153 12.12 -3.25 1.43
C ARG A 153 12.81 -3.31 0.07
N GLY A 154 12.35 -4.19 -0.82
CA GLY A 154 12.89 -4.31 -2.17
C GLY A 154 12.63 -3.05 -2.98
N VAL A 155 11.40 -2.52 -2.90
CA VAL A 155 10.99 -1.28 -3.57
C VAL A 155 11.76 -0.07 -3.05
N LEU A 156 11.93 0.06 -1.73
CA LEU A 156 12.73 1.14 -1.15
C LEU A 156 14.22 1.03 -1.51
N GLY A 157 14.73 -0.20 -1.64
CA GLY A 157 16.09 -0.45 -2.11
C GLY A 157 16.32 0.06 -3.54
N THR A 158 15.36 -0.14 -4.45
CA THR A 158 15.46 0.41 -5.81
C THR A 158 15.34 1.93 -5.83
N CYS A 159 14.43 2.52 -5.03
CA CYS A 159 14.34 3.97 -4.87
C CYS A 159 15.67 4.59 -4.37
N LEU A 160 16.32 3.96 -3.40
CA LEU A 160 17.62 4.39 -2.89
C LEU A 160 18.71 4.27 -3.97
N ALA A 161 18.73 3.17 -4.73
CA ALA A 161 19.67 2.99 -5.83
C ALA A 161 19.51 4.09 -6.90
N CYS A 162 18.28 4.48 -7.24
CA CYS A 162 18.02 5.62 -8.12
C CYS A 162 18.63 6.92 -7.58
N GLY A 163 18.47 7.20 -6.28
CA GLY A 163 19.08 8.36 -5.63
C GLY A 163 20.61 8.34 -5.68
N ILE A 164 21.24 7.18 -5.45
CA ILE A 164 22.70 6.99 -5.55
C ILE A 164 23.18 7.25 -6.99
N VAL A 165 22.47 6.74 -7.99
CA VAL A 165 22.80 7.00 -9.41
C VAL A 165 22.72 8.49 -9.71
N VAL A 166 21.67 9.19 -9.25
CA VAL A 166 21.53 10.64 -9.41
C VAL A 166 22.65 11.41 -8.72
N PHE A 167 23.09 10.97 -7.53
CA PHE A 167 24.25 11.57 -6.86
C PHE A 167 25.52 11.48 -7.73
N PHE A 168 25.84 10.31 -8.29
CA PHE A 168 27.02 10.15 -9.14
C PHE A 168 26.92 10.92 -10.46
N ILE A 169 25.73 10.98 -11.07
CA ILE A 169 25.48 11.84 -12.24
C ILE A 169 25.65 13.31 -11.87
N GLY A 170 25.15 13.74 -10.69
CA GLY A 170 25.30 15.10 -10.19
C GLY A 170 26.77 15.49 -10.03
N MET A 171 27.61 14.57 -9.54
CA MET A 171 29.05 14.80 -9.37
C MET A 171 29.79 15.11 -10.68
N THR A 172 29.31 14.57 -11.81
CA THR A 172 29.91 14.83 -13.13
C THR A 172 29.26 16.00 -13.87
N THR A 173 27.96 16.23 -13.66
CA THR A 173 27.16 17.18 -14.45
C THR A 173 26.92 18.53 -13.79
N VAL A 174 26.92 18.62 -12.45
CA VAL A 174 26.67 19.87 -11.73
C VAL A 174 27.90 20.76 -11.82
N ASP A 175 27.78 21.86 -12.55
CA ASP A 175 28.77 22.94 -12.53
C ASP A 175 28.42 23.94 -11.41
N PRO A 176 29.24 24.07 -10.35
CA PRO A 176 28.99 24.97 -9.23
C PRO A 176 28.95 26.45 -9.65
N SER A 177 29.59 26.81 -10.77
CA SER A 177 29.57 28.17 -11.30
C SER A 177 28.20 28.55 -11.87
N ALA A 178 27.40 27.56 -12.29
CA ALA A 178 26.05 27.73 -12.79
C ALA A 178 25.03 28.11 -11.69
N ILE A 179 25.38 27.98 -10.41
CA ILE A 179 24.50 28.30 -9.27
C ILE A 179 24.48 29.81 -8.98
N GLN A 180 25.34 30.60 -9.62
CA GLN A 180 25.36 32.07 -9.47
C GLN A 180 24.28 32.79 -10.27
N ASP A 181 23.68 32.16 -11.29
CA ASP A 181 22.70 32.79 -12.17
C ASP A 181 21.36 32.04 -12.19
N LYS A 182 20.26 32.81 -12.17
CA LYS A 182 18.89 32.26 -12.15
C LYS A 182 18.57 31.44 -13.38
N ALA A 183 19.04 31.84 -14.57
CA ALA A 183 18.76 31.12 -15.81
C ALA A 183 19.42 29.73 -15.82
N SER A 184 20.62 29.63 -15.25
CA SER A 184 21.34 28.37 -15.11
C SER A 184 20.70 27.41 -14.10
N ILE A 185 20.15 27.95 -12.99
CA ILE A 185 19.33 27.16 -12.05
C ILE A 185 18.07 26.62 -12.74
N ILE A 186 17.36 27.46 -13.50
CA ILE A 186 16.17 27.04 -14.26
C ILE A 186 16.52 25.93 -15.24
N ALA A 187 17.62 26.06 -15.99
CA ALA A 187 18.07 25.02 -16.92
C ALA A 187 18.39 23.69 -16.22
N LEU A 188 18.99 23.73 -15.02
CA LEU A 188 19.28 22.54 -14.23
C LEU A 188 18.00 21.86 -13.72
N VAL A 189 17.05 22.64 -13.22
CA VAL A 189 15.73 22.14 -12.79
C VAL A 189 14.98 21.50 -13.97
N VAL A 190 14.97 22.15 -15.14
CA VAL A 190 14.32 21.61 -16.35
C VAL A 190 14.95 20.27 -16.75
N LYS A 191 16.28 20.16 -16.77
CA LYS A 191 16.97 18.89 -17.08
C LYS A 191 16.60 17.78 -16.10
N LEU A 192 16.51 18.08 -14.80
CA LEU A 192 16.08 17.14 -13.78
C LEU A 192 14.64 16.68 -13.98
N VAL A 193 13.71 17.62 -14.22
CA VAL A 193 12.30 17.31 -14.49
C VAL A 193 12.16 16.41 -15.72
N VAL A 194 12.86 16.72 -16.81
CA VAL A 194 12.88 15.89 -18.03
C VAL A 194 13.43 14.49 -17.74
N THR A 195 14.50 14.38 -16.95
CA THR A 195 15.09 13.09 -16.58
C THR A 195 14.14 12.26 -15.73
N ILE A 196 13.45 12.88 -14.77
CA ILE A 196 12.43 12.22 -13.93
C ILE A 196 11.25 11.75 -14.78
N LEU A 197 10.72 12.60 -15.67
CA LEU A 197 9.62 12.23 -16.57
C LEU A 197 10.00 11.07 -17.49
N GLY A 198 11.22 11.09 -18.05
CA GLY A 198 11.74 10.01 -18.88
C GLY A 198 11.88 8.69 -18.12
N ALA A 199 12.40 8.72 -16.89
CA ALA A 199 12.51 7.54 -16.04
C ALA A 199 11.14 6.96 -15.65
N VAL A 200 10.16 7.82 -15.34
CA VAL A 200 8.78 7.40 -15.04
C VAL A 200 8.13 6.75 -16.25
N LEU A 201 8.25 7.36 -17.44
CA LEU A 201 7.74 6.78 -18.69
C LEU A 201 8.37 5.41 -18.99
N ALA A 202 9.70 5.29 -18.86
CA ALA A 202 10.40 4.02 -19.04
C ALA A 202 9.93 2.96 -18.03
N SER A 203 9.74 3.34 -16.76
CA SER A 203 9.21 2.45 -15.72
C SER A 203 7.80 1.96 -16.02
N VAL A 204 6.91 2.84 -16.49
CA VAL A 204 5.54 2.48 -16.89
C VAL A 204 5.57 1.49 -18.06
N PHE A 205 6.42 1.73 -19.07
CA PHE A 205 6.61 0.81 -20.18
C PHE A 205 7.13 -0.56 -19.73
N ILE A 206 8.17 -0.60 -18.90
CA ILE A 206 8.72 -1.87 -18.37
C ILE A 206 7.66 -2.63 -17.56
N SER A 207 6.86 -1.93 -16.77
CA SER A 207 5.77 -2.54 -15.98
C SER A 207 4.66 -3.08 -16.89
N ALA A 208 4.31 -2.37 -17.96
CA ALA A 208 3.32 -2.81 -18.95
C ALA A 208 3.78 -4.04 -19.75
N PHE A 209 5.09 -4.23 -19.92
CA PHE A 209 5.67 -5.43 -20.55
C PHE A 209 5.94 -6.57 -19.57
N HIS A 210 5.79 -6.35 -18.25
CA HIS A 210 5.82 -7.39 -17.21
C HIS A 210 4.41 -7.89 -16.87
N ILE A 211 3.58 -8.14 -17.90
CA ILE A 211 2.41 -8.99 -17.74
C ILE A 211 2.96 -10.40 -17.43
N PRO A 212 2.70 -10.98 -16.24
CA PRO A 212 3.05 -12.36 -16.00
C PRO A 212 2.27 -13.19 -17.02
N ASN A 213 2.98 -13.88 -17.92
CA ASN A 213 2.37 -14.96 -18.67
C ASN A 213 1.89 -15.98 -17.64
N HIS A 214 0.59 -15.97 -17.37
CA HIS A 214 -0.07 -17.03 -16.61
C HIS A 214 0.05 -18.32 -17.42
N HIS A 215 0.99 -19.18 -17.01
CA HIS A 215 0.90 -20.62 -17.17
C HIS A 215 0.67 -21.22 -15.80
#